data_AF-A0A9W4XIK8-F1
#
_entry.id   AF-A0A9W4XIK8-F1
#
_cell.length_a   1.000
_cell.length_b   1.000
_cell.length_c   1.000
_cell.angle_alpha   90.00
_cell.angle_beta   90.00
_cell.angle_gamma   90.00
#
_symmetry.space_group_name_H-M   'P 1'
#
loop_
_entity.id
_entity.type
_entity.pdbx_description
1 polymer ?
#
loop_
_entity_poly.entity_id
_entity_poly.type
_entity_poly.pdbx_seq_one_letter_code
_entity_poly.pdbx_strand_id
1 'polypeptide(L)'
;MRFELSALLALTGPAAALIRFQCSQLVVERLDPLVTPGQIPSPHVHQIVGGNSFNATMDPSKDMPGESTCTTCQFSEDFSNYWTATLYFRARNGTYQRVPQLANAGFAGATAGGMTVYYMQDPLYDTAQKSKVSAFKPGFRMFIGDVNARSKDQAARFRQLTYTCMDDAGSRERETVAFPARKCAYGIMTSLRFPTCWDGVNLDSPDHMAHMSYPESGTFESAGPCPSTHPVRTSQVMFEVIWDTSRYNDDADWPEDGSQPFVWSFGDKTGYANHGDYVCFPPFLLSHS
;
A
#
# COMPACT_ATOMS: atom_id res chain seq x y z
N MET A 1 7.44 54.18 20.11
CA MET A 1 7.07 53.27 19.00
C MET A 1 6.61 51.97 19.62
N ARG A 2 5.30 51.68 19.61
CA ARG A 2 4.74 50.43 20.14
C ARG A 2 4.84 49.38 19.04
N PHE A 3 5.53 48.28 19.30
CA PHE A 3 5.49 47.10 18.44
C PHE A 3 4.15 46.39 18.70
N GLU A 4 3.27 46.36 17.71
CA GLU A 4 2.11 45.48 17.74
C GLU A 4 2.56 44.08 17.33
N LEU A 5 2.44 43.13 18.27
CA LEU A 5 2.51 41.70 17.97
C LEU A 5 1.18 41.31 17.32
N SER A 6 1.16 41.21 16.00
CA SER A 6 0.06 40.55 15.29
C SER A 6 0.13 39.05 15.60
N ALA A 7 -0.75 38.56 16.48
CA ALA A 7 -0.95 37.14 16.69
C ALA A 7 -1.60 36.54 15.43
N LEU A 8 -0.84 35.74 14.67
CA LEU A 8 -1.39 34.90 13.62
C LEU A 8 -2.20 33.79 14.29
N LEU A 9 -3.52 33.90 14.30
CA LEU A 9 -4.39 32.76 14.58
C LEU A 9 -4.29 31.80 13.39
N ALA A 10 -3.57 30.69 13.55
CA ALA A 10 -3.67 29.57 12.63
C ALA A 10 -5.10 29.01 12.75
N LEU A 11 -5.88 29.09 11.67
CA LEU A 11 -7.16 28.38 11.60
C LEU A 11 -6.88 26.87 11.52
N THR A 12 -6.93 26.20 12.67
CA THR A 12 -6.99 24.73 12.74
C THR A 12 -8.45 24.31 12.56
N GLY A 13 -8.90 24.23 11.30
CA GLY A 13 -10.15 23.57 10.95
C GLY A 13 -9.93 22.06 10.78
N PRO A 14 -10.90 21.20 11.12
CA PRO A 14 -10.79 19.77 10.83
C PRO A 14 -10.66 19.58 9.31
N ALA A 15 -9.59 18.90 8.89
CA ALA A 15 -9.41 18.53 7.49
C ALA A 15 -10.31 17.32 7.17
N ALA A 16 -11.30 17.52 6.31
CA ALA A 16 -12.00 16.45 5.61
C ALA A 16 -11.14 16.05 4.40
N ALA A 17 -10.53 14.87 4.43
CA ALA A 17 -9.45 14.55 3.51
C ALA A 17 -9.58 13.13 2.95
N LEU A 18 -9.97 13.08 1.67
CA LEU A 18 -9.63 12.00 0.75
C LEU A 18 -8.39 12.45 -0.02
N ILE A 19 -7.25 11.84 0.26
CA ILE A 19 -6.00 12.11 -0.43
C ILE A 19 -5.68 10.90 -1.30
N ARG A 20 -5.47 11.14 -2.59
CA ARG A 20 -5.07 10.13 -3.57
C ARG A 20 -3.92 10.70 -4.39
N PHE A 21 -2.78 10.02 -4.39
CA PHE A 21 -1.58 10.47 -5.09
C PHE A 21 -0.74 9.32 -5.59
N GLN A 22 0.05 9.59 -6.61
CA GLN A 22 1.02 8.63 -7.15
C GLN A 22 2.39 8.86 -6.50
N CYS A 23 3.07 7.77 -6.17
CA CYS A 23 4.50 7.76 -5.90
C CYS A 23 5.21 6.97 -6.98
N SER A 24 6.27 7.56 -7.55
CA SER A 24 7.13 6.85 -8.50
C SER A 24 8.05 5.86 -7.78
N GLN A 25 8.61 4.91 -8.52
CA GLN A 25 9.52 3.90 -7.98
C GLN A 25 10.78 4.56 -7.39
N LEU A 26 11.01 4.42 -6.08
CA LEU A 26 12.28 4.82 -5.44
C LEU A 26 13.36 3.80 -5.81
N VAL A 27 13.10 2.53 -5.52
CA VAL A 27 14.05 1.44 -5.76
C VAL A 27 13.31 0.10 -5.84
N VAL A 28 13.91 -0.87 -6.53
CA VAL A 28 13.51 -2.28 -6.50
C VAL A 28 14.70 -3.10 -6.06
N GLU A 29 14.59 -3.71 -4.88
CA GLU A 29 15.70 -4.40 -4.24
C GLU A 29 15.25 -5.49 -3.27
N ARG A 30 16.21 -6.22 -2.72
CA ARG A 30 15.97 -7.27 -1.71
C ARG A 30 16.21 -6.71 -0.31
N LEU A 31 15.41 -5.74 0.07
CA LEU A 31 15.33 -5.22 1.43
C LEU A 31 13.90 -5.38 1.93
N ASP A 32 13.77 -5.72 3.20
CA ASP A 32 12.50 -5.80 3.92
C ASP A 32 12.79 -5.47 5.38
N PRO A 33 13.01 -4.18 5.68
CA PRO A 33 13.53 -3.75 6.96
C PRO A 33 12.50 -3.83 8.09
N LEU A 34 11.22 -4.02 7.76
CA LEU A 34 10.17 -4.23 8.75
C LEU A 34 10.16 -5.70 9.21
N VAL A 35 10.13 -6.65 8.28
CA VAL A 35 10.08 -8.09 8.62
C VAL A 35 11.46 -8.68 8.91
N THR A 36 12.51 -8.22 8.22
CA THR A 36 13.90 -8.73 8.34
C THR A 36 14.92 -7.58 8.48
N PRO A 37 14.85 -6.79 9.57
CA PRO A 37 15.73 -5.63 9.77
C PRO A 37 17.21 -6.00 9.70
N GLY A 38 17.95 -5.28 8.85
CA GLY A 38 19.39 -5.45 8.62
C GLY A 38 19.77 -6.61 7.71
N GLN A 39 18.81 -7.44 7.26
CA GLN A 39 19.11 -8.59 6.42
C GLN A 39 19.31 -8.18 4.96
N ILE A 40 20.50 -8.46 4.42
CA ILE A 40 20.85 -8.20 3.02
C ILE A 40 21.44 -9.47 2.39
N PRO A 41 20.78 -10.09 1.39
CA PRO A 41 19.45 -9.78 0.88
C PRO A 41 18.33 -10.31 1.79
N SER A 42 17.17 -9.65 1.76
CA SER A 42 15.93 -10.17 2.31
C SER A 42 15.40 -11.37 1.48
N PRO A 43 14.46 -12.16 2.03
CA PRO A 43 13.95 -13.38 1.39
C PRO A 43 13.37 -13.21 -0.01
N HIS A 44 12.86 -12.02 -0.37
CA HIS A 44 12.30 -11.72 -1.69
C HIS A 44 12.49 -10.26 -2.08
N VAL A 45 12.08 -9.91 -3.30
CA VAL A 45 12.27 -8.58 -3.90
C VAL A 45 11.05 -7.70 -3.65
N HIS A 46 11.28 -6.45 -3.27
CA HIS A 46 10.27 -5.42 -3.08
C HIS A 46 10.40 -4.30 -4.11
N GLN A 47 9.27 -3.65 -4.40
CA GLN A 47 9.25 -2.31 -4.97
C GLN A 47 8.95 -1.32 -3.86
N ILE A 48 9.80 -0.32 -3.72
CA ILE A 48 9.73 0.67 -2.64
C ILE A 48 9.48 2.04 -3.26
N VAL A 49 8.61 2.81 -2.61
CA VAL A 49 8.28 4.21 -2.95
C VAL A 49 8.31 5.08 -1.69
N GLY A 50 8.40 6.40 -1.87
CA GLY A 50 8.34 7.37 -0.78
C GLY A 50 9.66 8.08 -0.48
N GLY A 51 9.91 8.35 0.81
CA GLY A 51 11.08 9.09 1.30
C GLY A 51 12.43 8.43 1.02
N ASN A 52 13.46 9.23 0.76
CA ASN A 52 14.81 8.76 0.41
C ASN A 52 15.69 8.33 1.59
N SER A 53 15.18 8.35 2.82
CA SER A 53 15.87 7.81 4.01
C SER A 53 15.71 6.30 4.19
N PHE A 54 14.95 5.63 3.32
CA PHE A 54 14.78 4.18 3.33
C PHE A 54 16.12 3.45 3.35
N ASN A 55 16.28 2.51 4.27
CA ASN A 55 17.49 1.69 4.36
C ASN A 55 17.19 0.30 4.93
N ALA A 56 18.21 -0.56 4.97
CA ALA A 56 18.08 -1.96 5.36
C ALA A 56 17.64 -2.18 6.81
N THR A 57 17.77 -1.20 7.71
CA THR A 57 17.42 -1.39 9.14
C THR A 57 16.11 -0.73 9.52
N MET A 58 15.73 0.38 8.88
CA MET A 58 14.63 1.25 9.30
C MET A 58 14.55 1.35 10.82
N ASP A 59 15.60 1.88 11.45
CA ASP A 59 15.79 1.87 12.90
C ASP A 59 14.57 2.46 13.65
N PRO A 60 13.88 1.69 14.51
CA PRO A 60 12.71 2.15 15.25
C PRO A 60 13.01 3.20 16.32
N SER A 61 14.27 3.42 16.68
CA SER A 61 14.67 4.51 17.57
C SER A 61 14.73 5.88 16.89
N LYS A 62 14.60 5.92 15.55
CA LYS A 62 14.68 7.12 14.73
C LYS A 62 13.38 7.38 13.98
N ASP A 63 13.10 8.65 13.74
CA ASP A 63 12.11 9.04 12.74
C ASP A 63 12.74 8.95 11.35
N MET A 64 12.88 7.71 10.86
CA MET A 64 13.49 7.44 9.57
C MET A 64 12.82 8.27 8.45
N PRO A 65 11.48 8.26 8.27
CA PRO A 65 10.84 9.13 7.29
C PRO A 65 11.18 10.61 7.46
N GLY A 66 11.21 11.13 8.70
CA GLY A 66 11.58 12.52 8.99
C GLY A 66 13.03 12.90 8.67
N GLU A 67 13.94 11.93 8.48
CA GLU A 67 15.31 12.16 7.98
C GLU A 67 15.38 12.29 6.46
N SER A 68 14.28 12.07 5.73
CA SER A 68 14.23 12.23 4.27
C SER A 68 14.38 13.69 3.85
N THR A 69 15.06 13.91 2.74
CA THR A 69 15.20 15.21 2.08
C THR A 69 14.46 15.29 0.74
N CYS A 70 14.08 14.12 0.20
CA CYS A 70 13.32 13.97 -1.03
C CYS A 70 12.31 12.83 -0.87
N THR A 71 11.25 12.87 -1.69
CA THR A 71 10.26 11.79 -1.80
C THR A 71 9.94 11.53 -3.27
N THR A 72 9.54 10.30 -3.59
CA THR A 72 9.02 9.95 -4.93
C THR A 72 7.52 10.22 -5.08
N CYS A 73 6.84 10.64 -4.01
CA CYS A 73 5.42 10.95 -4.00
C CYS A 73 5.13 12.35 -4.56
N GLN A 74 3.93 12.53 -5.14
CA GLN A 74 3.52 13.84 -5.67
C GLN A 74 3.44 14.94 -4.61
N PHE A 75 3.09 14.59 -3.37
CA PHE A 75 3.16 15.53 -2.25
C PHE A 75 4.60 15.57 -1.73
N SER A 76 5.25 16.72 -1.89
CA SER A 76 6.63 16.94 -1.47
C SER A 76 6.85 16.81 0.04
N GLU A 77 5.76 16.89 0.81
CA GLU A 77 5.73 16.82 2.26
C GLU A 77 5.46 15.40 2.78
N ASP A 78 5.16 14.41 1.92
CA ASP A 78 5.00 13.02 2.33
C ASP A 78 6.32 12.24 2.19
N PHE A 79 6.99 12.06 3.32
CA PHE A 79 8.22 11.27 3.42
C PHE A 79 8.00 9.82 3.86
N SER A 80 6.76 9.36 4.00
CA SER A 80 6.46 7.97 4.38
C SER A 80 7.12 7.00 3.41
N ASN A 81 7.37 5.77 3.87
CA ASN A 81 7.83 4.69 3.00
C ASN A 81 6.74 3.63 2.86
N TYR A 82 6.57 3.16 1.62
CA TYR A 82 5.57 2.16 1.24
C TYR A 82 6.24 1.11 0.35
N TRP A 83 6.00 -0.17 0.61
CA TRP A 83 6.51 -1.20 -0.29
C TRP A 83 5.59 -2.42 -0.37
N THR A 84 5.71 -3.12 -1.50
CA THR A 84 5.02 -4.39 -1.78
C THR A 84 5.97 -5.35 -2.48
N ALA A 85 5.66 -6.64 -2.45
CA ALA A 85 6.37 -7.61 -3.27
C ALA A 85 6.32 -7.25 -4.77
N THR A 86 7.29 -7.74 -5.54
CA THR A 86 7.33 -7.56 -6.99
C THR A 86 6.75 -8.75 -7.75
N LEU A 87 6.04 -8.47 -8.83
CA LEU A 87 5.48 -9.48 -9.71
C LEU A 87 6.47 -9.82 -10.83
N TYR A 88 6.59 -11.11 -11.14
CA TYR A 88 7.36 -11.62 -12.26
C TYR A 88 6.46 -12.40 -13.21
N PHE A 89 6.75 -12.31 -14.50
CA PHE A 89 6.26 -13.21 -15.52
C PHE A 89 7.25 -14.36 -15.68
N ARG A 90 6.77 -15.60 -15.56
CA ARG A 90 7.54 -16.81 -15.87
C ARG A 90 7.12 -17.32 -17.23
N ALA A 91 7.95 -17.08 -18.24
CA ALA A 91 7.71 -17.57 -19.60
C ALA A 91 7.80 -19.10 -19.67
N ARG A 92 7.19 -19.69 -20.71
CA ARG A 92 7.21 -21.15 -20.98
C ARG A 92 8.63 -21.72 -21.03
N ASN A 93 9.59 -20.95 -21.55
CA ASN A 93 11.01 -21.33 -21.61
C ASN A 93 11.73 -21.31 -20.25
N GLY A 94 11.03 -20.97 -19.16
CA GLY A 94 11.56 -20.93 -17.79
C GLY A 94 12.23 -19.62 -17.41
N THR A 95 12.33 -18.64 -18.32
CA THR A 95 12.87 -17.31 -18.00
C THR A 95 11.90 -16.49 -17.17
N TYR A 96 12.45 -15.59 -16.35
CA TYR A 96 11.69 -14.68 -15.51
C TYR A 96 11.93 -13.25 -15.97
N GLN A 97 10.84 -12.49 -16.10
CA GLN A 97 10.88 -11.07 -16.40
C GLN A 97 10.11 -10.33 -15.31
N ARG A 98 10.72 -9.30 -14.72
CA ARG A 98 10.00 -8.44 -13.75
C ARG A 98 8.91 -7.68 -14.50
N VAL A 99 7.68 -7.76 -14.00
CA VAL A 99 6.54 -7.03 -14.57
C VAL A 99 6.67 -5.56 -14.18
N PRO A 100 6.73 -4.62 -15.13
CA PRO A 100 6.74 -3.19 -14.85
C PRO A 100 5.40 -2.72 -14.25
N GLN A 101 5.41 -1.59 -13.58
CA GLN A 101 4.19 -0.94 -13.10
C GLN A 101 3.73 0.18 -14.04
N LEU A 102 2.42 0.39 -14.15
CA LEU A 102 1.79 1.52 -14.80
C LEU A 102 1.40 2.58 -13.76
N ALA A 103 1.39 3.85 -14.19
CA ALA A 103 0.72 4.90 -13.43
C ALA A 103 -0.79 4.71 -13.46
N ASN A 104 -1.47 5.02 -12.36
CA ASN A 104 -2.92 4.91 -12.27
C ASN A 104 -3.62 6.05 -13.01
N ALA A 105 -4.92 5.88 -13.29
CA ALA A 105 -5.72 6.86 -14.02
C ALA A 105 -5.66 8.25 -13.36
N GLY A 106 -5.43 9.28 -14.16
CA GLY A 106 -5.24 10.66 -13.69
C GLY A 106 -3.80 11.03 -13.32
N PHE A 107 -2.86 10.09 -13.41
CA PHE A 107 -1.42 10.32 -13.14
C PHE A 107 -0.55 10.11 -14.37
N ALA A 108 -1.09 10.39 -15.55
CA ALA A 108 -0.32 10.36 -16.80
C ALA A 108 0.90 11.28 -16.69
N GLY A 109 2.10 10.72 -16.89
CA GLY A 109 3.37 11.44 -16.75
C GLY A 109 4.13 11.17 -15.45
N ALA A 110 3.55 10.46 -14.47
CA ALA A 110 4.33 9.89 -13.38
C ALA A 110 5.34 8.90 -13.96
N THR A 111 6.63 9.20 -13.81
CA THR A 111 7.72 8.43 -14.43
C THR A 111 7.97 7.12 -13.69
N ALA A 112 8.38 6.08 -14.43
CA ALA A 112 8.85 4.78 -13.90
C ALA A 112 7.84 3.93 -13.09
N GLY A 113 6.53 4.12 -13.26
CA GLY A 113 5.53 3.30 -12.57
C GLY A 113 5.44 3.64 -11.07
N GLY A 114 5.35 2.62 -10.21
CA GLY A 114 5.26 2.77 -8.75
C GLY A 114 3.90 2.36 -8.20
N MET A 115 3.36 3.18 -7.30
CA MET A 115 2.16 2.86 -6.51
C MET A 115 1.31 4.10 -6.30
N THR A 116 -0.02 3.95 -6.35
CA THR A 116 -0.95 4.97 -5.88
C THR A 116 -1.24 4.73 -4.41
N VAL A 117 -1.09 5.77 -3.60
CA VAL A 117 -1.37 5.76 -2.17
C VAL A 117 -2.62 6.60 -1.90
N TYR A 118 -3.44 6.08 -1.01
CA TYR A 118 -4.66 6.72 -0.54
C TYR A 118 -4.61 6.89 0.98
N TYR A 119 -5.05 8.05 1.46
CA TYR A 119 -5.46 8.27 2.85
C TYR A 119 -6.91 8.72 2.87
N MET A 120 -7.76 8.00 3.57
CA MET A 120 -9.21 8.21 3.52
C MET A 120 -9.84 8.09 4.91
N GLN A 121 -10.79 8.97 5.24
CA GLN A 121 -11.57 8.92 6.47
C GLN A 121 -12.84 8.06 6.28
N ASP A 122 -13.40 8.14 5.07
CA ASP A 122 -14.60 7.44 4.61
C ASP A 122 -14.35 6.82 3.22
N PRO A 123 -15.24 5.93 2.74
CA PRO A 123 -15.08 5.25 1.46
C PRO A 123 -14.98 6.22 0.28
N LEU A 124 -14.36 5.79 -0.83
CA LEU A 124 -14.10 6.63 -2.01
C LEU A 124 -15.36 7.28 -2.61
N TYR A 125 -16.53 6.67 -2.44
CA TYR A 125 -17.80 7.22 -2.94
C TYR A 125 -18.38 8.32 -2.03
N ASP A 126 -17.94 8.42 -0.77
CA ASP A 126 -18.30 9.49 0.15
C ASP A 126 -17.26 10.60 0.07
N THR A 127 -17.46 11.55 -0.84
CA THR A 127 -16.53 12.67 -1.02
C THR A 127 -16.56 13.67 0.13
N ALA A 128 -17.50 13.56 1.08
CA ALA A 128 -17.62 14.50 2.17
C ALA A 128 -16.69 14.19 3.35
N GLN A 129 -16.20 12.94 3.47
CA GLN A 129 -15.13 12.53 4.40
C GLN A 129 -15.32 13.12 5.82
N LYS A 130 -16.45 12.80 6.45
CA LYS A 130 -16.90 13.42 7.70
C LYS A 130 -16.50 12.64 8.95
N SER A 131 -16.09 11.38 8.80
CA SER A 131 -15.69 10.54 9.93
C SER A 131 -14.51 11.15 10.67
N LYS A 132 -14.65 11.26 11.99
CA LYS A 132 -13.54 11.65 12.85
C LYS A 132 -12.57 10.47 12.97
N VAL A 133 -11.34 10.70 12.55
CA VAL A 133 -10.24 9.72 12.66
C VAL A 133 -9.05 10.35 13.38
N SER A 134 -8.21 9.53 13.98
CA SER A 134 -6.89 9.93 14.47
C SER A 134 -5.85 9.81 13.36
N ALA A 135 -4.99 10.82 13.24
CA ALA A 135 -3.84 10.78 12.35
C ALA A 135 -2.79 9.78 12.85
N PHE A 136 -2.08 9.15 11.92
CA PHE A 136 -0.89 8.35 12.24
C PHE A 136 0.22 9.26 12.80
N LYS A 137 0.94 8.76 13.81
CA LYS A 137 2.02 9.49 14.50
C LYS A 137 3.39 9.07 13.93
N PRO A 138 4.45 9.88 14.11
CA PRO A 138 5.80 9.44 13.76
C PRO A 138 6.14 8.11 14.43
N GLY A 139 6.76 7.20 13.68
CA GLY A 139 7.08 5.86 14.17
C GLY A 139 5.95 4.84 14.04
N PHE A 140 4.78 5.21 13.48
CA PHE A 140 3.74 4.25 13.16
C PHE A 140 4.19 3.31 12.04
N ARG A 141 4.02 2.00 12.24
CA ARG A 141 4.45 0.97 11.28
C ARG A 141 3.36 -0.06 11.11
N MET A 142 3.12 -0.48 9.87
CA MET A 142 2.14 -1.53 9.59
C MET A 142 2.68 -2.53 8.58
N PHE A 143 2.39 -3.80 8.84
CA PHE A 143 2.51 -4.90 7.89
C PHE A 143 1.11 -5.53 7.72
N ILE A 144 0.75 -5.91 6.49
CA ILE A 144 -0.47 -6.67 6.23
C ILE A 144 -0.19 -7.80 5.25
N GLY A 145 -0.91 -8.92 5.41
CA GLY A 145 -0.86 -10.04 4.48
C GLY A 145 -0.18 -11.28 5.02
N ASP A 146 -0.04 -12.27 4.15
CA ASP A 146 0.54 -13.56 4.46
C ASP A 146 1.22 -14.14 3.22
N VAL A 147 2.55 -14.17 3.23
CA VAL A 147 3.36 -14.71 2.13
C VAL A 147 3.23 -16.23 1.95
N ASN A 148 2.66 -16.92 2.94
CA ASN A 148 2.45 -18.36 2.96
C ASN A 148 1.03 -18.78 2.59
N ALA A 149 0.11 -17.84 2.33
CA ALA A 149 -1.25 -18.18 1.91
C ALA A 149 -1.25 -18.89 0.53
N ARG A 150 -1.87 -20.06 0.46
CA ARG A 150 -1.98 -20.89 -0.76
C ARG A 150 -3.43 -21.33 -1.05
N SER A 151 -4.39 -20.85 -0.26
CA SER A 151 -5.80 -21.17 -0.38
C SER A 151 -6.67 -19.96 -0.12
N LYS A 152 -7.92 -20.01 -0.61
CA LYS A 152 -8.91 -18.96 -0.40
C LYS A 152 -9.17 -18.69 1.08
N ASP A 153 -9.23 -19.72 1.92
CA ASP A 153 -9.51 -19.57 3.35
C ASP A 153 -8.36 -18.87 4.08
N GLN A 154 -7.11 -19.14 3.69
CA GLN A 154 -5.95 -18.43 4.21
C GLN A 154 -5.95 -16.96 3.77
N ALA A 155 -6.19 -16.69 2.48
CA ALA A 155 -6.29 -15.33 1.94
C ALA A 155 -7.44 -14.52 2.57
N ALA A 156 -8.56 -15.19 2.89
CA ALA A 156 -9.72 -14.57 3.52
C ALA A 156 -9.46 -14.02 4.94
N ARG A 157 -8.29 -14.30 5.55
CA ARG A 157 -7.84 -13.62 6.78
C ARG A 157 -7.52 -12.14 6.53
N PHE A 158 -7.05 -11.82 5.33
CA PHE A 158 -6.74 -10.47 4.88
C PHE A 158 -7.69 -10.08 3.75
N ARG A 159 -8.98 -9.93 4.10
CA ARG A 159 -10.10 -9.75 3.14
C ARG A 159 -9.93 -8.55 2.19
N GLN A 160 -9.04 -7.62 2.53
CA GLN A 160 -8.84 -6.39 1.77
C GLN A 160 -7.55 -6.39 0.93
N LEU A 161 -6.99 -7.58 0.67
CA LEU A 161 -5.95 -7.81 -0.34
C LEU A 161 -6.58 -8.42 -1.58
N THR A 162 -6.73 -7.62 -2.64
CA THR A 162 -7.49 -7.99 -3.82
C THR A 162 -6.76 -7.72 -5.12
N TYR A 163 -7.22 -8.38 -6.18
CA TYR A 163 -6.79 -8.23 -7.56
C TYR A 163 -7.96 -7.84 -8.46
N THR A 164 -7.72 -6.90 -9.35
CA THR A 164 -8.66 -6.53 -10.43
C THR A 164 -7.97 -6.76 -11.77
N CYS A 165 -8.58 -7.61 -12.60
CA CYS A 165 -8.15 -7.79 -13.99
C CYS A 165 -8.69 -6.63 -14.82
N MET A 166 -7.80 -5.72 -15.23
CA MET A 166 -8.19 -4.48 -15.88
C MET A 166 -8.34 -4.66 -17.38
N ASP A 167 -9.49 -4.24 -17.92
CA ASP A 167 -9.72 -4.13 -19.36
C ASP A 167 -9.32 -2.75 -19.89
N ASP A 168 -9.37 -1.73 -19.03
CA ASP A 168 -8.95 -0.36 -19.27
C ASP A 168 -8.50 0.31 -17.96
N ALA A 169 -7.99 1.55 -18.05
CA ALA A 169 -7.47 2.30 -16.89
C ALA A 169 -8.53 2.63 -15.81
N GLY A 170 -9.83 2.54 -16.13
CA GLY A 170 -10.95 2.80 -15.23
C GLY A 170 -11.55 1.54 -14.59
N SER A 171 -11.03 0.35 -14.89
CA SER A 171 -11.53 -0.91 -14.34
C SER A 171 -11.34 -0.99 -12.81
N ARG A 172 -12.44 -1.10 -12.06
CA ARG A 172 -12.45 -1.18 -10.58
C ARG A 172 -13.32 -2.29 -9.99
N GLU A 173 -14.08 -2.99 -10.83
CA GLU A 173 -15.03 -4.02 -10.39
C GLU A 173 -14.45 -5.43 -10.47
N ARG A 174 -15.18 -6.41 -9.92
CA ARG A 174 -14.85 -7.85 -9.98
C ARG A 174 -13.51 -8.18 -9.32
N GLU A 175 -13.31 -7.63 -8.12
CA GLU A 175 -12.18 -7.99 -7.27
C GLU A 175 -12.13 -9.49 -7.00
N THR A 176 -10.92 -10.03 -7.00
CA THR A 176 -10.60 -11.43 -6.70
C THR A 176 -9.52 -11.49 -5.63
N VAL A 177 -9.40 -12.61 -4.92
CA VAL A 177 -8.38 -12.81 -3.85
C VAL A 177 -7.20 -13.67 -4.30
N ALA A 178 -7.16 -13.99 -5.59
CA ALA A 178 -6.13 -14.77 -6.25
C ALA A 178 -5.82 -14.12 -7.60
N PHE A 179 -4.79 -14.60 -8.30
CA PHE A 179 -4.53 -14.07 -9.63
C PHE A 179 -5.74 -14.27 -10.56
N PRO A 180 -6.03 -13.31 -11.45
CA PRO A 180 -7.06 -13.46 -12.46
C PRO A 180 -6.89 -14.73 -13.29
N ALA A 181 -7.99 -15.41 -13.59
CA ALA A 181 -8.01 -16.64 -14.41
C ALA A 181 -8.02 -16.36 -15.92
N ARG A 182 -7.77 -15.11 -16.33
CA ARG A 182 -7.74 -14.68 -17.73
C ARG A 182 -6.66 -13.64 -17.97
N LYS A 183 -6.32 -13.44 -19.23
CA LYS A 183 -5.53 -12.31 -19.70
C LYS A 183 -6.27 -10.99 -19.44
N CYS A 184 -5.54 -10.02 -18.92
CA CYS A 184 -6.05 -8.67 -18.66
C CYS A 184 -5.52 -7.75 -19.77
N ALA A 185 -6.42 -7.06 -20.47
CA ALA A 185 -6.05 -6.28 -21.65
C ALA A 185 -5.18 -5.07 -21.29
N TYR A 186 -5.40 -4.48 -20.12
CA TYR A 186 -4.67 -3.32 -19.63
C TYR A 186 -3.59 -3.70 -18.60
N GLY A 187 -3.94 -4.55 -17.63
CA GLY A 187 -3.03 -4.91 -16.55
C GLY A 187 -3.72 -5.66 -15.41
N ILE A 188 -2.95 -6.07 -14.42
CA ILE A 188 -3.49 -6.55 -13.13
C ILE A 188 -3.29 -5.44 -12.11
N MET A 189 -4.36 -4.98 -11.47
CA MET A 189 -4.25 -4.10 -10.31
C MET A 189 -4.27 -4.92 -9.03
N THR A 190 -3.31 -4.69 -8.14
CA THR A 190 -3.38 -5.16 -6.76
C THR A 190 -3.79 -4.02 -5.85
N SER A 191 -4.81 -4.26 -5.04
CA SER A 191 -5.31 -3.32 -4.04
C SER A 191 -5.05 -3.87 -2.65
N LEU A 192 -4.35 -3.10 -1.82
CA LEU A 192 -4.01 -3.47 -0.45
C LEU A 192 -4.59 -2.42 0.48
N ARG A 193 -5.58 -2.77 1.30
CA ARG A 193 -6.18 -1.83 2.26
C ARG A 193 -5.75 -2.20 3.67
N PHE A 194 -5.19 -1.24 4.37
CA PHE A 194 -4.72 -1.42 5.75
C PHE A 194 -5.91 -1.33 6.72
N PRO A 195 -5.78 -1.92 7.92
CA PRO A 195 -6.79 -1.82 8.95
C PRO A 195 -6.96 -0.37 9.44
N THR A 196 -8.13 -0.08 10.00
CA THR A 196 -8.56 1.29 10.36
C THR A 196 -8.91 1.46 11.83
N CYS A 197 -8.63 0.44 12.65
CA CYS A 197 -8.91 0.43 14.08
C CYS A 197 -7.60 0.20 14.82
N TRP A 198 -7.18 1.19 15.59
CA TRP A 198 -5.95 1.21 16.36
C TRP A 198 -6.25 0.97 17.86
N ASP A 199 -5.35 0.27 18.56
CA ASP A 199 -5.44 0.02 20.00
C ASP A 199 -5.36 1.28 20.87
N GLY A 200 -4.93 2.40 20.30
CA GLY A 200 -4.81 3.69 20.97
C GLY A 200 -3.53 3.86 21.78
N VAL A 201 -2.65 2.85 21.77
CA VAL A 201 -1.46 2.77 22.62
C VAL A 201 -0.19 2.56 21.81
N ASN A 202 -0.14 1.52 20.98
CA ASN A 202 1.10 1.05 20.34
C ASN A 202 1.23 1.58 18.92
N LEU A 203 2.30 2.33 18.62
CA LEU A 203 2.59 2.77 17.24
C LEU A 203 3.08 1.63 16.35
N ASP A 204 3.57 0.57 16.98
CA ASP A 204 4.06 -0.62 16.33
C ASP A 204 3.92 -1.80 17.31
N SER A 205 3.74 -3.01 16.78
CA SER A 205 3.73 -4.26 17.54
C SER A 205 4.86 -5.17 17.05
N PRO A 206 5.29 -6.20 17.81
CA PRO A 206 6.39 -7.07 17.38
C PRO A 206 6.16 -7.78 16.02
N ASP A 207 4.90 -7.94 15.62
CA ASP A 207 4.48 -8.49 14.33
C ASP A 207 4.04 -7.41 13.32
N HIS A 208 4.13 -6.13 13.69
CA HIS A 208 3.69 -4.97 12.92
C HIS A 208 2.19 -4.99 12.52
N MET A 209 1.39 -5.83 13.19
CA MET A 209 -0.01 -6.11 12.86
C MET A 209 -0.94 -5.96 14.07
N ALA A 210 -0.60 -6.56 15.21
CA ALA A 210 -1.51 -6.76 16.34
C ALA A 210 -1.98 -5.47 17.05
N HIS A 211 -1.33 -4.33 16.81
CA HIS A 211 -1.79 -3.02 17.27
C HIS A 211 -2.92 -2.42 16.40
N MET A 212 -3.22 -3.07 15.27
CA MET A 212 -4.26 -2.70 14.32
C MET A 212 -5.27 -3.83 14.11
N SER A 213 -6.51 -3.45 13.81
CA SER A 213 -7.58 -4.38 13.47
C SER A 213 -8.44 -3.84 12.34
N TYR A 214 -8.97 -4.76 11.53
CA TYR A 214 -10.09 -4.44 10.66
C TYR A 214 -11.35 -4.25 11.51
N PRO A 215 -12.40 -3.58 10.98
CA PRO A 215 -13.68 -3.50 11.66
C PRO A 215 -14.20 -4.88 12.11
N GLU A 216 -14.85 -4.92 13.28
CA GLU A 216 -15.34 -6.19 13.86
C GLU A 216 -16.48 -6.80 13.05
N SER A 217 -17.21 -5.95 12.32
CA SER A 217 -18.27 -6.32 11.38
C SER A 217 -18.26 -5.36 10.19
N GLY A 218 -18.73 -5.86 9.04
CA GLY A 218 -18.68 -5.10 7.79
C GLY A 218 -17.25 -4.88 7.28
N THR A 219 -17.01 -3.74 6.63
CA THR A 219 -15.72 -3.31 6.11
C THR A 219 -15.54 -1.79 6.30
N PHE A 220 -14.40 -1.25 5.88
CA PHE A 220 -14.23 0.21 5.79
C PHE A 220 -15.31 0.86 4.93
N GLU A 221 -15.65 0.22 3.80
CA GLU A 221 -16.68 0.64 2.86
C GLU A 221 -18.06 0.74 3.51
N SER A 222 -18.39 -0.15 4.45
CA SER A 222 -19.67 -0.08 5.18
C SER A 222 -19.61 0.76 6.46
N ALA A 223 -18.51 1.50 6.69
CA ALA A 223 -18.22 2.20 7.94
C ALA A 223 -18.35 1.30 9.19
N GLY A 224 -17.86 0.07 9.09
CA GLY A 224 -17.92 -0.92 10.18
C GLY A 224 -17.32 -0.38 11.49
N PRO A 225 -17.87 -0.78 12.65
CA PRO A 225 -17.37 -0.35 13.94
C PRO A 225 -16.02 -0.99 14.27
N CYS A 226 -15.21 -0.26 15.04
CA CYS A 226 -13.98 -0.79 15.58
C CYS A 226 -14.26 -1.67 16.80
N PRO A 227 -13.54 -2.80 16.96
CA PRO A 227 -13.70 -3.64 18.13
C PRO A 227 -13.24 -2.90 19.40
N SER A 228 -13.75 -3.31 20.55
CA SER A 228 -13.39 -2.69 21.84
C SER A 228 -11.90 -2.77 22.18
N THR A 229 -11.18 -3.76 21.61
CA THR A 229 -9.72 -3.91 21.73
C THR A 229 -8.93 -2.89 20.90
N HIS A 230 -9.56 -2.32 19.87
CA HIS A 230 -8.95 -1.36 18.94
C HIS A 230 -9.84 -0.12 18.76
N PRO A 231 -10.14 0.65 19.82
CA PRO A 231 -11.26 1.59 19.82
C PRO A 231 -10.99 2.87 19.01
N VAL A 232 -9.75 3.14 18.59
CA VAL A 232 -9.39 4.40 17.93
C VAL A 232 -9.48 4.24 16.42
N ARG A 233 -10.41 4.95 15.78
CA ARG A 233 -10.51 4.97 14.31
C ARG A 233 -9.37 5.78 13.72
N THR A 234 -8.67 5.24 12.73
CA THR A 234 -7.64 5.94 11.94
C THR A 234 -8.11 6.13 10.49
N SER A 235 -7.38 6.93 9.71
CA SER A 235 -7.58 6.93 8.26
C SER A 235 -7.19 5.57 7.67
N GLN A 236 -7.83 5.18 6.57
CA GLN A 236 -7.40 4.04 5.79
C GLN A 236 -6.22 4.44 4.93
N VAL A 237 -5.09 3.75 5.11
CA VAL A 237 -4.03 3.66 4.11
C VAL A 237 -4.43 2.59 3.10
N MET A 238 -4.39 2.92 1.81
CA MET A 238 -4.62 1.94 0.76
C MET A 238 -3.60 2.13 -0.37
N PHE A 239 -3.12 1.01 -0.89
CA PHE A 239 -2.23 0.95 -2.05
C PHE A 239 -3.00 0.41 -3.25
N GLU A 240 -2.76 1.02 -4.41
CA GLU A 240 -3.04 0.40 -5.70
C GLU A 240 -1.74 0.33 -6.50
N VAL A 241 -1.39 -0.87 -6.95
CA VAL A 241 -0.26 -1.10 -7.88
C VAL A 241 -0.83 -1.73 -9.14
N ILE A 242 -0.62 -1.07 -10.28
CA ILE A 242 -1.04 -1.60 -11.58
C ILE A 242 0.17 -2.23 -12.24
N TRP A 243 0.15 -3.55 -12.41
CA TRP A 243 1.17 -4.32 -13.10
C TRP A 243 0.85 -4.33 -14.60
N ASP A 244 1.79 -3.90 -15.44
CA ASP A 244 1.68 -3.91 -16.90
C ASP A 244 1.79 -5.35 -17.42
N THR A 245 0.73 -6.13 -17.23
CA THR A 245 0.66 -7.52 -17.68
C THR A 245 0.26 -7.63 -19.16
N SER A 246 -0.19 -6.52 -19.77
CA SER A 246 -0.68 -6.48 -21.15
C SER A 246 0.37 -6.94 -22.17
N ARG A 247 1.64 -6.60 -21.92
CA ARG A 247 2.81 -6.98 -22.73
C ARG A 247 3.16 -8.47 -22.69
N TYR A 248 2.55 -9.24 -21.77
CA TYR A 248 2.78 -10.67 -21.62
C TYR A 248 1.60 -11.49 -22.13
N ASN A 249 0.67 -10.93 -22.90
CA ASN A 249 -0.52 -11.63 -23.38
C ASN A 249 -0.29 -12.54 -24.60
N ASP A 250 0.96 -12.81 -25.00
CA ASP A 250 1.26 -13.78 -26.07
C ASP A 250 1.02 -15.22 -25.58
N ASP A 251 0.16 -15.97 -26.26
CA ASP A 251 -0.13 -17.39 -25.96
C ASP A 251 1.12 -18.29 -26.09
N ALA A 252 2.08 -17.93 -26.94
CA ALA A 252 3.30 -18.71 -27.12
C ALA A 252 4.17 -18.75 -25.86
N ASP A 253 4.14 -17.69 -25.05
CA ASP A 253 4.94 -17.57 -23.83
C ASP A 253 4.24 -18.11 -22.58
N TRP A 254 2.92 -18.35 -22.63
CA TRP A 254 2.15 -18.88 -21.50
C TRP A 254 2.34 -20.39 -21.32
N PRO A 255 2.14 -20.94 -20.11
CA PRO A 255 2.08 -22.37 -19.87
C PRO A 255 1.07 -23.09 -20.80
N GLU A 256 1.42 -24.29 -21.27
CA GLU A 256 0.56 -25.08 -22.19
C GLU A 256 -0.74 -25.53 -21.55
N ASP A 257 -0.77 -25.67 -20.22
CA ASP A 257 -1.96 -26.00 -19.44
C ASP A 257 -2.89 -24.79 -19.21
N GLY A 258 -2.52 -23.61 -19.73
CA GLY A 258 -3.29 -22.37 -19.55
C GLY A 258 -3.24 -21.79 -18.14
N SER A 259 -2.37 -22.32 -17.27
CA SER A 259 -2.18 -21.79 -15.92
C SER A 259 -1.58 -20.38 -15.95
N GLN A 260 -1.80 -19.64 -14.86
CA GLN A 260 -1.34 -18.27 -14.72
C GLN A 260 0.21 -18.20 -14.68
N PRO A 261 0.89 -17.51 -15.63
CA PRO A 261 2.35 -17.38 -15.63
C PRO A 261 2.92 -16.42 -14.60
N PHE A 262 2.09 -15.59 -13.95
CA PHE A 262 2.59 -14.63 -12.97
C PHE A 262 2.94 -15.29 -11.64
N VAL A 263 4.01 -14.78 -11.03
CA VAL A 263 4.58 -15.30 -9.79
C VAL A 263 5.12 -14.14 -8.96
N TRP A 264 4.77 -14.13 -7.68
CA TRP A 264 5.33 -13.16 -6.74
C TRP A 264 6.83 -13.42 -6.50
N SER A 265 7.56 -12.39 -6.08
CA SER A 265 9.00 -12.48 -5.81
C SER A 265 9.37 -13.48 -4.71
N PHE A 266 8.43 -13.87 -3.86
CA PHE A 266 8.54 -14.94 -2.86
C PHE A 266 8.06 -16.32 -3.36
N GLY A 267 7.78 -16.45 -4.66
CA GLY A 267 7.54 -17.72 -5.34
C GLY A 267 6.09 -18.20 -5.39
N ASP A 268 5.12 -17.44 -4.87
CA ASP A 268 3.71 -17.80 -4.99
C ASP A 268 3.18 -17.61 -6.41
N LYS A 269 2.58 -18.67 -6.95
CA LYS A 269 1.97 -18.71 -8.30
C LYS A 269 0.44 -18.68 -8.24
N THR A 270 -0.14 -18.73 -7.05
CA THR A 270 -1.59 -18.80 -6.87
C THR A 270 -2.22 -17.41 -6.84
N GLY A 271 -1.48 -16.42 -6.35
CA GLY A 271 -1.96 -15.08 -6.04
C GLY A 271 -2.67 -14.98 -4.69
N TYR A 272 -2.84 -16.08 -3.95
CA TYR A 272 -3.47 -16.03 -2.62
C TYR A 272 -2.59 -15.33 -1.59
N ALA A 273 -1.27 -15.37 -1.78
CA ALA A 273 -0.34 -14.63 -0.95
C ALA A 273 -0.09 -13.25 -1.55
N ASN A 274 -0.15 -12.24 -0.69
CA ASN A 274 0.22 -10.86 -0.99
C ASN A 274 0.52 -10.18 0.35
N HIS A 275 1.26 -9.08 0.32
CA HIS A 275 1.57 -8.30 1.50
C HIS A 275 1.93 -6.85 1.15
N GLY A 276 1.83 -5.97 2.14
CA GLY A 276 2.24 -4.59 2.02
C GLY A 276 2.74 -4.04 3.34
N ASP A 277 3.67 -3.11 3.22
CA ASP A 277 4.38 -2.54 4.35
C ASP A 277 4.31 -1.01 4.31
N TYR A 278 4.29 -0.43 5.50
CA TYR A 278 4.15 1.00 5.69
C TYR A 278 4.96 1.50 6.89
N VAL A 279 5.71 2.58 6.68
CA VAL A 279 6.33 3.37 7.75
C VAL A 279 5.89 4.82 7.58
N CYS A 280 5.19 5.33 8.59
CA CYS A 280 4.53 6.63 8.56
C CYS A 280 5.52 7.79 8.71
N PHE A 281 5.46 8.74 7.78
CA PHE A 281 5.67 10.15 8.07
C PHE A 281 4.29 10.79 8.29
N PRO A 282 4.05 11.58 9.35
CA PRO A 282 2.74 12.16 9.59
C PRO A 282 2.36 13.03 8.39
N PRO A 283 1.27 12.71 7.67
CA PRO A 283 0.85 13.58 6.59
C PRO A 283 0.43 14.93 7.22
N PHE A 284 1.09 16.00 6.78
CA PHE A 284 0.81 17.38 7.22
C PHE A 284 -0.69 17.74 7.14
N LEU A 285 -1.40 17.08 6.22
CA LEU A 285 -2.82 17.26 5.95
C LEU A 285 -3.76 16.59 6.97
N LEU A 286 -3.31 15.59 7.73
CA LEU A 286 -4.10 14.96 8.80
C LEU A 286 -3.62 15.36 10.21
N SER A 287 -2.40 15.89 10.34
CA SER A 287 -1.77 16.22 11.63
C SER A 287 -2.41 17.37 12.41
N HIS A 288 -3.39 18.07 11.82
CA HIS A 288 -4.10 19.20 12.43
C HIS A 288 -5.53 18.86 12.90
N SER A 289 -5.87 17.57 13.04
CA SER A 289 -7.21 17.09 13.46
C SER A 289 -7.29 16.60 14.91
#